data_AF-A0A928KUR7-F1
#
_entry.id   AF-A0A928KUR7-F1
#
_cell.length_a   1.000
_cell.length_b   1.000
_cell.length_c   1.000
_cell.angle_alpha   90.00
_cell.angle_beta   90.00
_cell.angle_gamma   90.00
#
_symmetry.space_group_name_H-M   'P 1'
#
loop_
_entity.id
_entity.type
_entity.pdbx_description
1 polymer ?
#
loop_
_entity_poly.entity_id
_entity_poly.type
_entity_poly.pdbx_seq_one_letter_code
_entity_poly.pdbx_strand_id
1 'polypeptide(L)'
;MKIYNKKGLILGIILAALGVFILISKIVLPEKFLPEQIKEIAIAVLAILMGISGFIRAFSKQLTKEDQIEDSDERNRLLTLKTKSLTLKILYGCLAVSAIGSGAAYKLTANTTWIPVLTVSAILIGFLLLVELVVSIYYERRT
;
A
#
# COMPACT_ATOMS: atom_id res chain seq x y z
N MET A 1 -27.16 -7.79 10.42
CA MET A 1 -26.14 -8.65 9.77
C MET A 1 -24.95 -8.76 10.74
N LYS A 2 -24.44 -9.97 11.04
CA LYS A 2 -23.28 -10.13 11.95
C LYS A 2 -21.99 -9.83 11.17
N ILE A 3 -21.10 -9.02 11.75
CA ILE A 3 -19.80 -8.68 11.15
C ILE A 3 -18.79 -9.72 11.62
N TYR A 4 -18.19 -10.46 10.70
CA TYR A 4 -17.24 -11.52 11.02
C TYR A 4 -15.79 -11.05 10.88
N ASN A 5 -15.47 -10.22 9.87
CA ASN A 5 -14.14 -9.62 9.71
C ASN A 5 -14.18 -8.09 9.82
N LYS A 6 -13.96 -7.57 11.04
CA LYS A 6 -13.95 -6.13 11.32
C LYS A 6 -12.80 -5.39 10.63
N LYS A 7 -11.63 -6.03 10.50
CA LYS A 7 -10.43 -5.40 9.89
C LYS A 7 -10.60 -5.22 8.38
N GLY A 8 -11.09 -6.25 7.69
CA GLY A 8 -11.40 -6.20 6.26
C GLY A 8 -12.51 -5.19 5.94
N LEU A 9 -13.49 -5.05 6.84
CA LEU A 9 -14.54 -4.04 6.71
C LEU A 9 -14.01 -2.61 6.79
N ILE A 10 -13.16 -2.31 7.79
CA ILE A 10 -12.57 -0.97 7.95
C ILE A 10 -11.68 -0.63 6.76
N LEU A 11 -10.83 -1.57 6.31
CA LEU A 11 -10.01 -1.38 5.12
C LEU A 11 -10.86 -1.14 3.86
N GLY A 12 -11.94 -1.91 3.69
CA GLY A 12 -12.88 -1.74 2.59
C GLY A 12 -13.57 -0.37 2.59
N ILE A 13 -13.98 0.12 3.77
CA ILE A 13 -14.56 1.47 3.94
C ILE A 13 -13.56 2.54 3.56
N ILE A 14 -12.33 2.47 4.09
CA ILE A 14 -11.29 3.47 3.83
C ILE A 14 -10.97 3.52 2.33
N LEU A 15 -10.83 2.36 1.70
CA LEU A 15 -10.48 2.27 0.28
C LEU A 15 -11.61 2.77 -0.62
N ALA A 16 -12.87 2.44 -0.29
CA ALA A 16 -14.04 2.96 -1.00
C ALA A 16 -14.18 4.48 -0.83
N ALA A 17 -13.98 4.99 0.39
CA ALA A 17 -14.02 6.43 0.67
C ALA A 17 -12.94 7.19 -0.11
N LEU A 18 -11.73 6.63 -0.19
CA LEU A 18 -10.63 7.20 -0.96
C LEU A 18 -10.97 7.25 -2.46
N GLY A 19 -11.51 6.17 -3.02
CA GLY A 19 -11.95 6.13 -4.43
C GLY A 19 -13.05 7.16 -4.73
N VAL A 20 -14.03 7.30 -3.84
CA VAL A 20 -15.09 8.33 -3.96
C VAL A 20 -14.51 9.74 -3.87
N PHE A 21 -13.58 9.98 -2.93
CA PHE A 21 -12.92 11.27 -2.79
C PHE A 21 -12.15 11.68 -4.05
N ILE A 22 -11.45 10.73 -4.69
CA ILE A 22 -10.76 10.97 -5.97
C ILE A 22 -11.78 11.37 -7.05
N LEU A 23 -12.91 10.66 -7.18
CA LEU A 23 -13.96 11.00 -8.15
C LEU A 23 -14.55 12.40 -7.91
N ILE A 24 -14.88 12.73 -6.66
CA ILE A 24 -15.41 14.05 -6.30
C ILE A 24 -14.40 15.15 -6.65
N SER A 25 -13.12 14.93 -6.32
CA SER A 25 -12.05 15.89 -6.61
C SER A 25 -11.93 16.19 -8.11
N LYS A 26 -12.12 15.18 -8.98
CA LYS A 26 -12.09 15.35 -10.43
C LYS A 26 -13.35 16.03 -11.00
N ILE A 27 -14.50 15.90 -10.34
CA ILE A 27 -15.74 16.61 -10.73
C ILE A 27 -15.63 18.09 -10.37
N VAL A 28 -15.08 18.42 -9.19
CA VAL A 28 -14.96 19.80 -8.69
C VAL A 28 -13.82 20.55 -9.39
N LEU A 29 -12.67 19.89 -9.60
CA LEU A 29 -11.51 20.44 -10.32
C LEU A 29 -11.17 19.53 -11.51
N PRO A 30 -11.77 19.75 -12.70
CA PRO A 30 -11.42 19.00 -13.89
C PRO A 30 -10.02 19.39 -14.38
N GLU A 31 -9.22 18.39 -14.70
CA GLU A 31 -7.89 18.60 -15.27
C GLU A 31 -7.98 19.07 -16.73
N LYS A 32 -7.01 19.89 -17.14
CA LYS A 32 -6.92 20.37 -18.52
C LYS A 32 -6.45 19.29 -19.50
N PHE A 33 -5.86 18.20 -18.99
CA PHE A 33 -5.26 17.13 -19.80
C PHE A 33 -6.08 15.83 -19.68
N LEU A 34 -6.75 15.46 -20.78
CA LEU A 34 -7.68 14.31 -20.82
C LEU A 34 -7.08 12.95 -20.40
N PRO A 35 -5.84 12.56 -20.78
CA PRO A 35 -5.33 11.24 -20.43
C PRO A 35 -4.92 11.11 -18.95
N GLU A 36 -4.55 12.20 -18.28
CA GLU A 36 -4.33 12.20 -16.82
C GLU A 36 -5.65 11.98 -16.07
N GLN A 37 -6.71 12.67 -16.50
CA GLN A 37 -8.04 12.51 -15.95
C GLN A 37 -8.58 11.06 -16.10
N ILE A 38 -8.38 10.43 -17.27
CA ILE A 38 -8.84 9.05 -17.51
C ILE A 38 -8.09 8.05 -16.61
N LYS A 39 -6.77 8.23 -16.46
CA LYS A 39 -5.95 7.37 -15.59
C LYS A 39 -6.43 7.43 -14.14
N GLU A 40 -6.69 8.62 -13.64
CA GLU A 40 -7.12 8.80 -12.24
C GLU A 40 -8.54 8.28 -11.98
N ILE A 41 -9.45 8.45 -12.95
CA ILE A 41 -10.79 7.84 -12.88
C ILE A 41 -10.69 6.31 -12.85
N ALA A 42 -9.82 5.72 -13.66
CA ALA A 42 -9.61 4.26 -13.66
C ALA A 42 -9.09 3.77 -12.29
N ILE A 43 -8.15 4.48 -11.68
CA ILE A 43 -7.63 4.18 -10.33
C ILE A 43 -8.76 4.27 -9.29
N ALA A 44 -9.60 5.29 -9.37
CA ALA A 44 -10.72 5.47 -8.45
C ALA A 44 -11.74 4.33 -8.55
N VAL A 45 -12.08 3.90 -9.77
CA VAL A 45 -13.01 2.77 -9.99
C VAL A 45 -12.43 1.47 -9.42
N LEU A 46 -11.14 1.19 -9.65
CA LEU A 46 -10.48 0.02 -9.08
C LEU A 46 -10.48 0.05 -7.55
N ALA A 47 -10.21 1.20 -6.94
CA ALA A 47 -10.24 1.37 -5.49
C ALA A 47 -11.64 1.09 -4.91
N ILE A 48 -12.70 1.56 -5.58
CA ILE A 48 -14.09 1.31 -5.17
C ILE A 48 -14.44 -0.18 -5.28
N LEU A 49 -14.07 -0.84 -6.38
CA LEU A 49 -14.32 -2.28 -6.58
C LEU A 49 -13.62 -3.13 -5.51
N MET A 50 -12.36 -2.81 -5.22
CA MET A 50 -11.61 -3.44 -4.12
C MET A 50 -12.29 -3.18 -2.77
N GLY A 51 -12.74 -1.95 -2.52
CA GLY A 51 -13.50 -1.60 -1.32
C GLY A 51 -14.76 -2.45 -1.16
N ILE A 52 -15.59 -2.56 -2.21
CA ILE A 52 -16.83 -3.36 -2.22
C ILE A 52 -16.54 -4.84 -1.99
N SER A 53 -15.48 -5.40 -2.59
CA SER A 53 -15.10 -6.78 -2.33
C SER A 53 -14.73 -7.02 -0.86
N GLY A 54 -14.11 -6.04 -0.21
CA GLY A 54 -13.83 -6.04 1.23
C GLY A 54 -15.10 -6.05 2.09
N PHE A 55 -16.15 -5.32 1.67
CA PHE A 55 -17.47 -5.37 2.31
C PHE A 55 -18.11 -6.76 2.20
N ILE A 56 -18.12 -7.36 1.00
CA ILE A 56 -18.73 -8.69 0.77
C ILE A 56 -18.03 -9.76 1.63
N ARG A 57 -16.69 -9.74 1.69
CA ARG A 57 -15.90 -10.66 2.52
C ARG A 57 -16.16 -10.47 4.01
N ALA A 58 -16.34 -9.22 4.47
CA ALA A 58 -16.55 -8.92 5.89
C ALA A 58 -17.86 -9.47 6.48
N PHE A 59 -18.90 -9.62 5.65
CA PHE A 59 -20.20 -10.14 6.05
C PHE A 59 -20.36 -11.65 5.80
N SER A 60 -19.45 -12.28 5.06
CA SER A 60 -19.49 -13.73 4.81
C SER A 60 -18.86 -14.53 5.95
N LYS A 61 -19.70 -15.29 6.67
CA LYS A 61 -19.29 -16.18 7.76
C LYS A 61 -18.40 -17.32 7.29
N GLN A 62 -18.65 -17.84 6.09
CA GLN A 62 -17.94 -19.00 5.52
C GLN A 62 -16.51 -18.62 5.16
N LEU A 63 -16.32 -17.51 4.43
CA LEU A 63 -15.01 -16.98 4.07
C LEU A 63 -14.19 -16.56 5.29
N THR A 64 -14.82 -15.98 6.32
CA THR A 64 -14.09 -15.60 7.54
C THR A 64 -13.67 -16.81 8.38
N LYS A 65 -14.44 -17.91 8.37
CA LYS A 65 -14.06 -19.15 9.06
C LYS A 65 -12.94 -19.88 8.33
N GLU A 66 -12.98 -19.87 7.00
CA GLU A 66 -11.93 -20.43 6.16
C GLU A 66 -10.62 -19.66 6.34
N ASP A 67 -10.67 -18.31 6.32
CA ASP A 67 -9.54 -17.44 6.66
C ASP A 67 -8.98 -17.72 8.07
N GLN A 68 -9.85 -17.94 9.08
CA GLN A 68 -9.40 -18.23 10.46
C GLN A 68 -8.73 -19.59 10.60
N ILE A 69 -9.21 -20.61 9.89
CA ILE A 69 -8.59 -21.94 9.87
C ILE A 69 -7.25 -21.86 9.14
N GLU A 70 -7.20 -21.13 8.02
CA GLU A 70 -5.99 -20.93 7.22
C GLU A 70 -4.91 -20.14 7.97
N ASP A 71 -5.27 -19.13 8.76
CA ASP A 71 -4.35 -18.31 9.57
C ASP A 71 -3.85 -19.05 10.83
N SER A 72 -4.56 -20.11 11.26
CA SER A 72 -4.17 -20.97 12.38
C SER A 72 -3.15 -22.06 12.00
N ASP A 73 -2.95 -22.31 10.70
CA ASP A 73 -1.93 -23.24 10.22
C ASP A 73 -0.54 -22.62 10.35
N GLU A 74 0.35 -23.30 11.09
CA GLU A 74 1.73 -22.88 11.31
C GLU A 74 2.49 -22.66 10.00
N ARG A 75 2.19 -23.46 8.97
CA ARG A 75 2.81 -23.32 7.64
C ARG A 75 2.42 -22.00 7.00
N ASN A 76 1.15 -21.61 7.09
CA ASN A 76 0.66 -20.36 6.50
C ASN A 76 1.15 -19.14 7.27
N ARG A 77 1.29 -19.25 8.60
CA ARG A 77 1.91 -18.21 9.41
C ARG A 77 3.37 -18.01 9.04
N LEU A 78 4.14 -19.09 8.88
CA LEU A 78 5.52 -19.03 8.40
C LEU A 78 5.61 -18.45 6.99
N LEU A 79 4.75 -18.89 6.08
CA LEU A 79 4.68 -18.36 4.72
C LEU A 79 4.41 -16.86 4.74
N THR A 80 3.46 -16.41 5.55
CA THR A 80 3.11 -14.99 5.68
C THR A 80 4.28 -14.15 6.18
N LEU A 81 5.01 -14.64 7.19
CA LEU A 81 6.22 -13.96 7.69
C LEU A 81 7.32 -13.89 6.63
N LYS A 82 7.56 -14.98 5.90
CA LYS A 82 8.53 -15.02 4.79
C LYS A 82 8.14 -14.07 3.67
N THR A 83 6.87 -14.07 3.27
CA THR A 83 6.34 -13.17 2.24
C THR A 83 6.50 -11.72 2.67
N LYS A 84 6.09 -11.35 3.90
CA LYS A 84 6.26 -9.98 4.41
C LYS A 84 7.72 -9.55 4.44
N SER A 85 8.62 -10.41 4.89
CA SER A 85 10.07 -10.14 4.90
C SER A 85 10.61 -9.92 3.48
N LEU A 86 10.24 -10.80 2.54
CA LEU A 86 10.67 -10.68 1.15
C LEU A 86 10.09 -9.42 0.47
N THR A 87 8.82 -9.11 0.69
CA THR A 87 8.16 -7.90 0.19
C THR A 87 8.89 -6.64 0.68
N LEU A 88 9.28 -6.60 1.97
CA LEU A 88 10.03 -5.46 2.51
C LEU A 88 11.41 -5.33 1.87
N LYS A 89 12.12 -6.45 1.67
CA LYS A 89 13.42 -6.47 0.97
C LYS A 89 13.31 -5.98 -0.48
N ILE A 90 12.28 -6.44 -1.21
CA ILE A 90 12.02 -5.99 -2.58
C ILE A 90 11.68 -4.50 -2.60
N LEU A 91 10.88 -4.03 -1.64
CA LEU A 91 10.54 -2.61 -1.53
C LEU A 91 11.79 -1.74 -1.31
N TYR A 92 12.68 -2.12 -0.39
CA TYR A 92 13.98 -1.44 -0.21
C TYR A 92 14.79 -1.45 -1.50
N GLY A 93 14.83 -2.57 -2.22
CA GLY A 93 15.49 -2.67 -3.53
C GLY A 93 14.92 -1.68 -4.55
N CYS A 94 13.59 -1.63 -4.71
CA CYS A 94 12.93 -0.70 -5.62
C CYS A 94 13.21 0.77 -5.24
N LEU A 95 13.12 1.12 -3.96
CA LEU A 95 13.41 2.48 -3.49
C LEU A 95 14.89 2.84 -3.71
N ALA A 96 15.80 1.91 -3.46
CA ALA A 96 17.24 2.12 -3.70
C ALA A 96 17.54 2.32 -5.19
N VAL A 97 16.97 1.50 -6.07
CA VAL A 97 17.09 1.66 -7.52
C VAL A 97 16.50 3.00 -7.97
N SER A 98 15.36 3.42 -7.43
CA SER A 98 14.76 4.72 -7.71
C SER A 98 15.66 5.89 -7.26
N ALA A 99 16.25 5.80 -6.07
CA ALA A 99 17.15 6.82 -5.54
C ALA A 99 18.46 6.92 -6.36
N ILE A 100 19.08 5.79 -6.67
CA ILE A 100 20.31 5.74 -7.49
C ILE A 100 20.02 6.21 -8.92
N GLY A 101 18.92 5.72 -9.51
CA GLY A 101 18.51 6.06 -10.88
C GLY A 101 18.22 7.55 -11.04
N SER A 102 17.48 8.15 -10.10
CA SER A 102 17.23 9.60 -10.10
C SER A 102 18.49 10.43 -9.88
N GLY A 103 19.43 9.98 -9.03
CA GLY A 103 20.72 10.63 -8.85
C GLY A 103 21.58 10.60 -10.13
N ALA A 104 21.62 9.47 -10.83
CA ALA A 104 22.30 9.33 -12.11
C ALA A 104 21.63 10.18 -13.20
N ALA A 105 20.30 10.17 -13.29
CA ALA A 105 19.53 10.95 -14.25
C ALA A 105 19.70 12.46 -14.04
N TYR A 106 19.76 12.92 -12.78
CA TYR A 106 20.06 14.32 -12.48
C TYR A 106 21.44 14.72 -13.00
N LYS A 107 22.48 13.88 -12.79
CA LYS A 107 23.83 14.16 -13.30
C LYS A 107 23.92 14.20 -14.83
N LEU A 108 23.14 13.37 -15.52
CA LEU A 108 23.17 13.25 -16.98
C LEU A 108 22.31 14.31 -17.69
N THR A 109 21.15 14.66 -17.13
CA THR A 109 20.16 15.53 -17.78
C THR A 109 20.16 16.95 -17.21
N ALA A 110 20.77 17.19 -16.04
CA ALA A 110 20.72 18.45 -15.28
C ALA A 110 19.29 18.97 -14.99
N ASN A 111 18.27 18.11 -15.14
CA ASN A 111 16.88 18.46 -14.93
C ASN A 111 16.52 18.36 -13.44
N THR A 112 16.02 19.46 -12.88
CA THR A 112 15.66 19.57 -11.45
C THR A 112 14.49 18.67 -11.05
N THR A 113 13.71 18.14 -12.00
CA THR A 113 12.60 17.21 -11.72
C THR A 113 13.04 15.87 -11.12
N TRP A 114 14.31 15.48 -11.27
CA TRP A 114 14.86 14.27 -10.66
C TRP A 114 15.16 14.43 -9.16
N ILE A 115 15.32 15.67 -8.68
CA ILE A 115 15.67 15.95 -7.27
C ILE A 115 14.52 15.52 -6.34
N PRO A 116 13.24 15.88 -6.57
CA PRO A 116 12.13 15.39 -5.75
C PRO A 116 12.07 13.87 -5.66
N VAL A 117 12.26 13.17 -6.80
CA VAL A 117 12.22 11.70 -6.84
C VAL A 117 13.31 11.09 -5.95
N LEU A 118 14.53 11.64 -6.01
CA LEU A 118 15.64 11.22 -5.15
C LEU A 118 15.32 11.46 -3.67
N THR A 119 14.84 12.67 -3.34
CA THR A 119 14.57 13.04 -1.94
C THR A 119 13.45 12.20 -1.32
N VAL A 120 12.35 11.95 -2.04
CA VAL A 120 11.24 11.13 -1.54
C VAL A 120 11.69 9.69 -1.31
N SER A 121 12.41 9.10 -2.28
CA SER A 121 12.92 7.73 -2.13
C SER A 121 13.89 7.61 -0.94
N ALA A 122 14.77 8.59 -0.74
CA ALA A 122 15.68 8.61 0.41
C ALA A 122 14.95 8.73 1.76
N ILE A 123 13.96 9.63 1.85
CA ILE A 123 13.14 9.81 3.06
C ILE A 123 12.38 8.52 3.40
N LEU A 124 11.77 7.87 2.40
CA LEU A 124 11.03 6.62 2.62
C LEU A 124 11.94 5.49 3.11
N ILE A 125 13.15 5.35 2.55
CA ILE A 125 14.13 4.37 3.05
C ILE A 125 14.48 4.67 4.51
N GLY A 126 14.79 5.94 4.83
CA GLY A 126 15.12 6.34 6.20
C GLY A 126 13.99 6.07 7.19
N PHE A 127 12.75 6.37 6.80
CA PHE A 127 11.58 6.09 7.61
C PHE A 127 11.36 4.59 7.85
N LEU A 128 11.47 3.77 6.80
CA LEU A 128 11.34 2.32 6.92
C LEU A 128 12.41 1.72 7.84
N LEU A 129 13.66 2.17 7.73
CA LEU A 129 14.75 1.74 8.61
C LEU A 129 14.50 2.14 10.07
N LEU A 130 13.97 3.35 10.30
CA LEU A 130 13.62 3.81 11.65
C LEU A 130 12.51 2.94 12.25
N VAL A 131 11.45 2.66 11.49
CA VAL A 131 10.36 1.78 11.93
C VAL A 131 10.89 0.37 12.23
N GLU A 132 11.70 -0.19 11.34
CA GLU A 132 12.30 -1.51 11.52
C GLU A 132 13.18 -1.57 12.78
N LEU A 133 13.97 -0.53 13.04
CA LEU A 133 14.77 -0.40 14.26
C LEU A 133 13.91 -0.32 15.53
N VAL A 134 12.87 0.51 15.54
CA VAL A 134 11.97 0.65 16.69
C VAL A 134 11.24 -0.68 16.98
N VAL A 135 10.77 -1.35 15.93
CA VAL A 135 10.09 -2.64 16.04
C VAL A 135 11.06 -3.72 16.54
N SER A 136 12.31 -3.74 16.04
CA SER A 136 13.34 -4.68 16.50
C SER A 136 13.61 -4.50 17.99
N ILE A 137 13.86 -3.27 18.45
CA ILE A 137 14.11 -2.96 19.86
C ILE A 137 12.91 -3.37 20.73
N TYR A 138 11.68 -3.12 20.27
CA TYR A 138 10.47 -3.47 21.02
C TYR A 138 10.34 -4.98 21.24
N TYR A 139 10.60 -5.79 20.20
CA TYR A 139 10.48 -7.23 20.30
C TYR A 139 11.66 -7.87 21.04
N GLU A 140 12.89 -7.40 20.82
CA GLU A 140 14.07 -7.88 21.57
C GLU A 140 13.90 -7.68 23.08
N ARG A 141 13.31 -6.56 23.52
CA ARG A 141 13.03 -6.31 24.95
C ARG A 141 11.96 -7.21 25.56
N ARG A 142 11.16 -7.91 24.74
CA ARG A 142 10.05 -8.75 25.21
C ARG A 142 10.31 -10.25 25.09
N THR A 143 11.38 -10.65 24.40
CA THR A 143 11.96 -11.99 24.42
C THR A 143 12.93 -12.14 25.59
#